data_AF-A0A6M3LAL6-F1
#
_entry.id   AF-A0A6M3LAL6-F1
#
_cell.length_a   1.000
_cell.length_b   1.000
_cell.length_c   1.000
_cell.angle_alpha   90.00
_cell.angle_beta   90.00
_cell.angle_gamma   90.00
#
_symmetry.space_group_name_H-M   'P 1'
#
loop_
_entity.id
_entity.type
_entity.pdbx_description
1 polymer ?
#
loop_
_entity_poly.entity_id
_entity_poly.type
_entity_poly.pdbx_seq_one_letter_code
_entity_poly.pdbx_strand_id
1 'polypeptide(L)' 'MGENGKYSLIEDDKIIGIYGNTLSRIKAKRNFGRVKEGEKGGYIQSPANLSDKGNAWVSG' A
#
# COMPACT_ATOMS: atom_id res chain seq x y z
N MET A 1 10.50 13.47 -1.65
CA MET A 1 9.34 12.59 -1.91
C MET A 1 8.62 12.42 -0.59
N GLY A 2 7.42 12.97 -0.44
CA GLY A 2 6.72 13.02 0.85
C GLY A 2 6.38 11.60 1.33
N GLU A 3 6.63 11.32 2.61
CA GLU A 3 6.22 10.07 3.23
C GLU A 3 4.69 9.94 3.17
N ASN A 4 4.18 8.80 2.70
CA ASN A 4 2.75 8.53 2.82
C ASN A 4 2.43 8.20 4.29
N GLY A 5 1.65 9.05 4.94
CA GLY A 5 1.25 8.89 6.34
C GLY A 5 0.17 7.82 6.58
N LYS A 6 -0.40 7.22 5.52
CA LYS A 6 -1.43 6.18 5.65
C LYS A 6 -0.87 4.77 5.65
N TYR A 7 0.20 4.50 4.88
CA TYR A 7 0.74 3.15 4.73
C TYR A 7 2.26 3.12 4.49
N SER A 8 2.87 1.97 4.72
CA SER A 8 4.23 1.61 4.30
C SER A 8 4.20 0.48 3.27
N LEU A 9 5.26 0.37 2.48
CA LEU A 9 5.54 -0.83 1.69
C LEU A 9 6.25 -1.85 2.59
N ILE A 10 5.91 -3.13 2.45
CA ILE A 10 6.61 -4.22 3.13
C ILE A 10 7.73 -4.71 2.20
N GLU A 11 8.98 -4.58 2.64
CA GLU A 11 10.15 -4.88 1.79
C GLU A 11 10.28 -6.36 1.43
N ASP A 12 9.87 -7.25 2.33
CA ASP A 12 9.97 -8.71 2.20
C ASP A 12 8.70 -9.37 1.66
N ASP A 13 7.68 -8.59 1.28
CA ASP A 13 6.40 -9.09 0.75
C ASP A 13 6.15 -8.46 -0.63
N LYS A 14 6.73 -9.11 -1.64
CA LYS A 14 6.76 -8.64 -3.03
C LYS A 14 6.35 -9.73 -4.00
N ILE A 15 5.72 -9.32 -5.10
CA ILE A 15 5.34 -10.21 -6.20
C ILE A 15 5.75 -9.61 -7.55
N ILE A 16 5.85 -10.45 -8.58
CA ILE A 16 6.00 -10.02 -9.97
C ILE A 16 4.60 -9.98 -10.60
N GLY A 17 4.18 -8.80 -11.06
CA GLY A 17 2.92 -8.59 -11.75
C GLY A 17 2.91 -9.23 -13.14
N ILE A 18 1.72 -9.30 -13.75
CA ILE A 18 1.52 -9.92 -15.08
C ILE A 18 2.33 -9.24 -16.20
N TYR A 19 2.79 -8.00 -15.98
CA TYR A 19 3.63 -7.23 -16.90
C TYR A 19 5.12 -7.27 -16.53
N GLY A 20 5.53 -8.15 -15.62
CA GLY A 20 6.92 -8.30 -15.18
C GLY A 20 7.40 -7.24 -14.18
N ASN A 21 6.52 -6.36 -13.71
CA ASN A 21 6.83 -5.31 -12.74
C ASN A 21 6.78 -5.83 -11.29
N THR A 22 7.73 -5.43 -10.47
CA THR A 22 7.72 -5.74 -9.03
C THR A 22 6.67 -4.90 -8.31
N LEU A 23 5.81 -5.55 -7.54
CA LEU A 23 4.83 -4.92 -6.66
C LEU A 23 5.16 -5.23 -5.20
N SER A 24 4.94 -4.30 -4.29
CA SER A 24 5.13 -4.48 -2.85
C SER A 24 3.80 -4.41 -2.11
N ARG A 25 3.61 -5.29 -1.13
CA ARG A 25 2.44 -5.30 -0.25
C ARG A 25 2.41 -4.01 0.58
N ILE A 26 1.23 -3.44 0.77
CA ILE A 26 1.05 -2.27 1.65
C ILE A 26 0.62 -2.68 3.06
N LYS A 27 1.07 -1.94 4.07
CA LYS A 27 0.64 -2.06 5.47
C LYS A 27 0.17 -0.71 5.99
N ALA A 28 -1.01 -0.67 6.61
CA ALA A 28 -1.54 0.55 7.19
C ALA A 28 -0.69 1.01 8.38
N LYS A 29 -0.36 2.30 8.41
CA LYS A 29 0.39 2.96 9.50
C LYS A 29 -0.52 3.54 10.60
N ARG A 30 -1.81 3.68 10.32
CA ARG A 30 -2.84 4.23 11.23
C ARG A 30 -4.22 3.78 10.79
N ASN A 31 -5.22 4.01 11.64
CA ASN A 31 -6.62 3.83 11.28
C ASN A 31 -7.08 4.93 10.29
N PHE A 32 -7.81 4.55 9.23
CA PHE A 32 -8.52 5.48 8.34
C PHE A 32 -9.64 4.76 7.57
N GLY A 33 -10.79 5.43 7.39
CA GLY A 33 -11.96 4.81 6.79
C GLY A 33 -12.35 3.52 7.52
N ARG A 34 -12.28 2.39 6.82
CA ARG A 34 -12.52 1.04 7.37
C ARG A 34 -11.25 0.25 7.67
N VAL A 35 -10.07 0.79 7.34
CA VAL A 35 -8.76 0.14 7.46
C VAL A 35 -8.20 0.37 8.86
N LYS A 36 -7.70 -0.70 9.48
CA LYS A 36 -7.05 -0.63 10.79
C LYS A 36 -5.54 -0.50 10.69
N GLU A 37 -4.94 0.15 11.67
CA GLU A 37 -3.48 0.18 11.81
C GLU A 37 -2.92 -1.25 11.81
N GLY A 38 -1.83 -1.45 11.05
CA GLY A 38 -1.20 -2.75 10.90
C GLY A 38 -1.84 -3.68 9.87
N GLU A 39 -3.03 -3.35 9.35
CA GLU A 39 -3.70 -4.15 8.32
C GLU A 39 -2.87 -4.22 7.03
N LYS A 40 -2.70 -5.44 6.50
CA LYS A 40 -2.04 -5.67 5.22
C LYS A 40 -3.05 -5.51 4.10
N GLY A 41 -2.89 -4.49 3.25
CA GLY A 41 -3.66 -4.32 2.01
C GLY A 41 -3.00 -5.03 0.83
N GLY A 42 -3.47 -4.84 -0.40
CA GLY A 42 -2.91 -5.46 -1.60
C GLY A 42 -1.54 -4.91 -2.03
N TYR A 43 -1.22 -5.06 -3.30
CA TYR A 43 0.10 -4.78 -3.84
C TYR A 43 0.09 -3.54 -4.74
N ILE A 44 1.10 -2.68 -4.61
CA ILE A 44 1.30 -1.52 -5.49
C ILE A 44 2.75 -1.46 -5.98
N GLN A 45 2.96 -0.88 -7.16
CA GLN A 45 4.31 -0.71 -7.74
C GLN A 45 5.04 0.47 -7.10
N SER A 46 4.34 1.59 -6.91
CA SER A 46 4.89 2.84 -6.40
C SER A 46 3.84 3.56 -5.54
N PRO A 47 4.25 4.39 -4.55
CA PRO A 47 3.33 5.25 -3.81
C PRO A 47 2.45 6.14 -4.70
N ALA A 48 2.90 6.48 -5.90
CA ALA A 48 2.10 7.25 -6.87
C ALA A 48 0.83 6.52 -7.35
N ASN A 49 0.76 5.19 -7.23
CA ASN A 49 -0.40 4.40 -7.63
C ASN A 49 -1.55 4.43 -6.62
N LEU A 50 -1.32 4.91 -5.40
CA LEU A 50 -2.33 4.92 -4.34
C LEU A 50 -2.45 6.30 -3.73
N SER A 51 -3.61 6.94 -3.92
CA SER A 51 -3.86 8.28 -3.44
C SER A 51 -3.68 8.39 -1.92
N ASP A 52 -2.98 9.43 -1.50
CA ASP A 52 -2.83 9.85 -0.11
C ASP A 52 -4.11 10.50 0.45
N LYS A 53 -5.02 10.95 -0.43
CA LYS A 53 -6.28 11.58 -0.04
C LYS A 53 -7.35 10.56 0.34
N GLY A 54 -8.25 10.97 1.24
CA GLY A 54 -9.40 10.19 1.69
C GLY A 54 -9.04 8.77 2.14
N ASN A 55 -9.95 7.84 1.86
CA ASN A 55 -9.85 6.45 2.30
C ASN A 55 -9.35 5.49 1.21
N ALA A 56 -8.63 5.99 0.19
CA ALA A 56 -8.07 5.15 -0.86
C ALA A 56 -7.19 4.05 -0.25
N TRP A 57 -7.49 2.81 -0.60
CA TRP A 57 -6.86 1.59 -0.10
C TRP A 57 -6.96 0.49 -1.15
N VAL A 58 -5.91 -0.31 -1.28
CA VAL A 58 -5.98 -1.58 -2.03
C VAL A 58 -6.20 -2.67 -0.99
N SER A 59 -7.33 -3.36 -1.02
CA SER A 59 -7.57 -4.55 -0.21
C SER A 59 -7.04 -5.81 -0.92
N GLY A 60 -6.80 -6.89 -0.18
CA GLY A 60 -6.41 -8.19 -0.70
C GLY A 60 -5.59 -8.95 0.30
#